data_AF-A0A392N968-F1
#
_entry.id   AF-A0A392N968-F1
#
_cell.length_a   1.000
_cell.length_b   1.000
_cell.length_c   1.000
_cell.angle_alpha   90.00
_cell.angle_beta   90.00
_cell.angle_gamma   90.00
#
_symmetry.space_group_name_H-M   'P 1'
#
loop_
_entity.id
_entity.type
_entity.pdbx_description
1 polymer ?
#
loop_
_entity_poly.entity_id
_entity_poly.type
_entity_poly.pdbx_seq_one_letter_code
_entity_poly.pdbx_strand_id
1 'polypeptide(L)'
;MVRCRHPDVHAQVARGIANFAKCESRASSQGIKSGRSFLIEDGALSWIVQNANNEASSIRRHIELALCHLAQHEANARDMIKGGALWELVRISRECSRDDIKTLAHRTLASSPAFQAEMRRLRLSH
;
A
#
# COMPACT_ATOMS: atom_id res chain seq x y z
N MET A 1 8.07 -10.09 11.44
CA MET A 1 6.78 -9.41 11.63
C MET A 1 6.09 -9.78 12.92
N VAL A 2 5.11 -8.95 13.32
CA VAL A 2 4.37 -8.97 14.59
C VAL A 2 4.09 -10.39 15.10
N ARG A 3 4.66 -10.73 16.26
CA ARG A 3 4.47 -12.03 16.93
C ARG A 3 3.31 -12.02 17.94
N CYS A 4 2.90 -10.84 18.40
CA CYS A 4 1.78 -10.67 19.31
C CYS A 4 0.46 -10.99 18.59
N ARG A 5 -0.51 -11.61 19.27
CA ARG A 5 -1.85 -11.88 18.72
C ARG A 5 -2.91 -10.86 19.15
N HIS A 6 -2.53 -9.86 19.94
CA HIS A 6 -3.48 -8.87 20.46
C HIS A 6 -3.92 -7.90 19.35
N PRO A 7 -5.24 -7.77 19.07
CA PRO A 7 -5.75 -6.93 17.99
C PRO A 7 -5.29 -5.46 18.07
N ASP A 8 -5.26 -4.89 19.28
CA ASP A 8 -4.81 -3.51 19.47
C ASP A 8 -3.35 -3.28 19.10
N VAL A 9 -2.48 -4.27 19.35
CA VAL A 9 -1.08 -4.20 18.93
C VAL A 9 -1.00 -4.17 17.41
N HIS A 10 -1.79 -5.00 16.72
CA HIS A 10 -1.85 -4.99 15.25
C HIS A 10 -2.37 -3.66 14.71
N ALA A 11 -3.38 -3.07 15.36
CA ALA A 11 -3.92 -1.77 14.99
C ALA A 11 -2.88 -0.65 15.13
N GLN A 12 -2.09 -0.66 16.21
CA GLN A 12 -1.00 0.32 16.38
C GLN A 12 0.14 0.12 15.38
N VAL A 13 0.50 -1.13 15.09
CA VAL A 13 1.50 -1.43 14.06
C VAL A 13 1.02 -0.97 12.68
N ALA A 14 -0.22 -1.27 12.31
CA ALA A 14 -0.81 -0.82 11.05
C ALA A 14 -0.80 0.71 10.94
N ARG A 15 -1.17 1.42 12.01
CA ARG A 15 -1.11 2.89 12.07
C ARG A 15 0.32 3.41 11.92
N GLY A 16 1.29 2.80 12.59
CA GLY A 16 2.71 3.16 12.48
C GLY A 16 3.22 3.00 11.05
N ILE A 17 2.91 1.86 10.41
CA ILE A 17 3.27 1.58 9.01
C ILE A 17 2.65 2.62 8.07
N ALA A 18 1.37 2.93 8.22
CA ALA A 18 0.68 3.91 7.38
C ALA A 18 1.31 5.30 7.47
N ASN A 19 1.67 5.72 8.68
CA ASN A 19 2.34 7.00 8.92
C ASN A 19 3.75 7.01 8.32
N PHE A 20 4.50 5.92 8.49
CA PHE A 20 5.84 5.79 7.92
C PHE A 20 5.82 5.85 6.39
N ALA A 21 4.96 5.07 5.75
CA ALA A 21 4.77 5.08 4.30
C ALA A 21 4.38 6.47 3.77
N LYS A 22 3.51 7.20 4.50
CA LYS A 22 3.14 8.58 4.17
C LYS A 22 4.34 9.53 4.22
N CYS A 23 5.16 9.44 5.27
CA CYS A 23 6.35 10.26 5.41
C CYS A 23 7.37 9.97 4.30
N GLU A 24 7.62 8.71 4.00
CA GLU A 24 8.51 8.32 2.90
C GLU A 24 8.01 8.81 1.54
N SER A 25 6.72 8.63 1.24
CA SER A 25 6.11 9.12 0.00
C SER A 25 6.29 10.63 -0.17
N ARG A 26 6.10 11.41 0.91
CA ARG A 26 6.37 12.86 0.90
C ARG A 26 7.83 13.17 0.64
N ALA A 27 8.74 12.53 1.36
CA ALA A 27 10.18 12.72 1.17
C ALA A 27 10.61 12.40 -0.27
N SER A 28 10.05 11.35 -0.87
CA SER A 28 10.28 10.98 -2.26
C SER A 28 9.73 12.03 -3.24
N SER A 29 8.51 12.54 -3.03
CA SER A 29 7.93 13.60 -3.87
C SER A 29 8.70 14.92 -3.84
N GLN A 30 9.45 15.17 -2.76
CA GLN A 30 10.31 16.34 -2.59
C GLN A 30 11.75 16.10 -3.09
N GLY A 31 12.05 14.90 -3.61
CA GLY A 31 13.39 14.52 -4.05
C GLY A 31 14.40 14.31 -2.90
N ILE A 32 13.95 14.34 -1.64
CA ILE A 32 14.80 14.15 -0.45
C ILE A 32 15.18 12.67 -0.30
N LYS A 33 14.25 11.77 -0.65
CA LYS A 33 14.47 10.32 -0.62
C LYS A 33 14.45 9.74 -2.04
N SER A 34 15.50 9.00 -2.38
CA SER A 34 15.56 8.15 -3.57
C SER A 34 15.51 6.68 -3.19
N GLY A 35 15.16 5.81 -4.15
CA GLY A 35 15.10 4.37 -3.96
C GLY A 35 13.85 3.87 -3.25
N ARG A 36 13.89 2.62 -2.80
CA ARG A 36 12.69 1.94 -2.29
C ARG A 36 12.35 2.38 -0.87
N SER A 37 11.10 2.15 -0.48
CA SER A 37 10.66 2.29 0.90
C SER A 37 11.45 1.32 1.81
N PHE A 38 11.86 1.79 2.98
CA PHE A 38 12.50 0.93 3.98
C PHE A 38 11.56 -0.19 4.45
N LEU A 39 10.23 0.03 4.42
CA LEU A 39 9.26 -1.02 4.72
C LEU A 39 9.35 -2.19 3.73
N ILE A 40 9.68 -1.93 2.47
CA ILE A 40 9.88 -2.98 1.47
C ILE A 40 11.23 -3.66 1.68
N GLU A 41 12.28 -2.87 1.94
CA GLU A 41 13.63 -3.38 2.17
C GLU A 41 13.70 -4.29 3.41
N ASP A 42 12.99 -3.93 4.48
CA ASP A 42 12.88 -4.71 5.71
C ASP A 42 11.87 -5.88 5.62
N GLY A 43 11.31 -6.14 4.44
CA GLY A 43 10.41 -7.27 4.19
C GLY A 43 8.99 -7.12 4.76
N ALA A 44 8.60 -5.92 5.21
CA ALA A 44 7.28 -5.68 5.80
C ALA A 44 6.14 -5.76 4.78
N LEU A 45 6.43 -5.64 3.48
CA LEU A 45 5.43 -5.69 2.40
C LEU A 45 4.52 -6.92 2.49
N SER A 46 5.08 -8.09 2.83
CA SER A 46 4.31 -9.32 2.98
C SER A 46 3.22 -9.21 4.06
N TRP A 47 3.51 -8.56 5.19
CA TRP A 47 2.50 -8.29 6.23
C TRP A 47 1.41 -7.35 5.77
N ILE A 48 1.85 -6.29 5.07
CA ILE A 48 0.97 -5.22 4.63
C ILE A 48 -0.06 -5.83 3.68
N VAL A 49 0.38 -6.63 2.70
CA VAL A 49 -0.53 -7.33 1.79
C VAL A 49 -1.44 -8.30 2.53
N GLN A 50 -0.92 -9.11 3.45
CA GLN A 50 -1.74 -10.05 4.23
C GLN A 50 -2.82 -9.38 5.09
N ASN A 51 -2.64 -8.12 5.48
CA ASN A 51 -3.59 -7.37 6.30
C ASN A 51 -4.44 -6.36 5.51
N ALA A 52 -4.32 -6.34 4.18
CA ALA A 52 -5.00 -5.37 3.33
C ALA A 52 -6.53 -5.53 3.35
N ASN A 53 -7.01 -6.77 3.51
CA ASN A 53 -8.43 -7.08 3.68
C ASN A 53 -8.73 -7.62 5.09
N ASN A 54 -8.09 -7.07 6.12
CA ASN A 54 -8.31 -7.50 7.50
C ASN A 54 -9.75 -7.20 7.95
N GLU A 55 -10.40 -8.10 8.69
CA GLU A 55 -11.77 -7.91 9.20
C GLU A 55 -11.91 -6.68 10.11
N ALA A 56 -10.88 -6.41 10.92
CA ALA A 56 -10.87 -5.24 11.80
C ALA A 56 -10.73 -3.95 10.97
N SER A 57 -11.81 -3.17 10.94
CA SER A 57 -11.92 -1.93 10.15
C SER A 57 -10.80 -0.93 10.42
N SER A 58 -10.28 -0.87 11.66
CA SER A 58 -9.17 -0.01 12.06
C SER A 58 -7.83 -0.45 11.47
N ILE A 59 -7.55 -1.76 11.43
CA ILE A 59 -6.34 -2.32 10.80
C ILE A 59 -6.44 -2.11 9.30
N ARG A 60 -7.54 -2.56 8.69
CA ARG A 60 -7.80 -2.45 7.25
C ARG A 60 -7.58 -1.03 6.73
N ARG A 61 -8.20 -0.03 7.39
CA ARG A 61 -8.03 1.39 7.04
C ARG A 61 -6.56 1.81 6.88
N HIS A 62 -5.74 1.49 7.89
CA HIS A 62 -4.36 1.94 7.91
C HIS A 62 -3.51 1.18 6.89
N ILE A 63 -3.79 -0.10 6.68
CA ILE A 63 -3.09 -0.89 5.67
C ILE A 63 -3.44 -0.43 4.25
N GLU A 64 -4.71 -0.14 3.97
CA GLU A 64 -5.12 0.42 2.68
C GLU A 64 -4.41 1.76 2.41
N LEU A 65 -4.33 2.64 3.41
CA LEU A 65 -3.54 3.88 3.33
C LEU A 65 -2.04 3.61 3.11
N ALA A 66 -1.46 2.63 3.81
CA ALA A 66 -0.06 2.27 3.66
C ALA A 66 0.24 1.83 2.22
N LEU A 67 -0.60 0.97 1.64
CA LEU A 67 -0.49 0.52 0.26
C LEU A 67 -0.57 1.69 -0.71
N CYS A 68 -1.55 2.58 -0.56
CA CYS A 68 -1.68 3.77 -1.41
C CYS A 68 -0.45 4.70 -1.31
N HIS A 69 0.12 4.91 -0.13
CA HIS A 69 1.32 5.74 0.02
C HIS A 69 2.58 5.08 -0.55
N LEU A 70 2.77 3.78 -0.30
CA LEU A 70 3.89 3.03 -0.89
C LEU A 70 3.84 3.07 -2.41
N ALA A 71 2.64 2.92 -2.98
CA ALA A 71 2.41 2.88 -4.41
C ALA A 71 2.56 4.24 -5.12
N GLN A 72 2.55 5.35 -4.38
CA GLN A 72 2.84 6.68 -4.95
C GLN A 72 4.30 6.84 -5.38
N HIS A 73 5.21 5.97 -4.93
CA HIS A 73 6.60 6.01 -5.33
C HIS A 73 6.93 4.92 -6.34
N GLU A 74 7.27 5.32 -7.57
CA GLU A 74 7.47 4.38 -8.69
C GLU A 74 8.56 3.35 -8.42
N ALA A 75 9.59 3.69 -7.64
CA ALA A 75 10.64 2.72 -7.29
C ALA A 75 10.12 1.50 -6.52
N ASN A 76 8.97 1.62 -5.84
CA ASN A 76 8.35 0.53 -5.10
C ASN A 76 7.51 -0.39 -6.00
N ALA A 77 7.09 0.06 -7.19
CA ALA A 77 6.04 -0.59 -7.97
C ALA A 77 6.37 -2.04 -8.34
N ARG A 78 7.63 -2.32 -8.72
CA ARG A 78 8.07 -3.69 -9.07
C ARG A 78 7.95 -4.66 -7.91
N ASP A 79 8.36 -4.27 -6.71
CA ASP A 79 8.25 -5.12 -5.53
C ASP A 79 6.81 -5.27 -5.07
N MET A 80 6.01 -4.20 -5.17
CA MET A 80 4.58 -4.24 -4.89
C MET A 80 3.83 -5.20 -5.83
N ILE A 81 4.14 -5.19 -7.13
CA ILE A 81 3.60 -6.15 -8.10
C ILE A 81 3.97 -7.57 -7.72
N LYS A 82 5.27 -7.84 -7.51
CA LYS A 82 5.77 -9.18 -7.14
C LYS A 82 5.20 -9.68 -5.80
N GLY A 83 4.99 -8.77 -4.86
CA GLY A 83 4.43 -9.05 -3.54
C GLY A 83 2.91 -9.18 -3.50
N GLY A 84 2.22 -9.04 -4.63
CA GLY A 84 0.76 -9.16 -4.72
C GLY A 84 -0.03 -7.91 -4.32
N ALA A 85 0.65 -6.81 -3.98
CA ALA A 85 0.01 -5.56 -3.56
C ALA A 85 -0.83 -4.90 -4.67
N LEU A 86 -0.54 -5.17 -5.95
CA LEU A 86 -1.35 -4.65 -7.06
C LEU A 86 -2.81 -5.14 -6.98
N TRP A 87 -3.02 -6.41 -6.62
CA TRP A 87 -4.36 -6.97 -6.48
C TRP A 87 -5.15 -6.27 -5.38
N GLU A 88 -4.49 -6.02 -4.24
CA GLU A 88 -5.09 -5.28 -3.13
C GLU A 88 -5.38 -3.82 -3.51
N LEU A 89 -4.48 -3.14 -4.24
CA LEU A 89 -4.74 -1.78 -4.72
C LEU A 89 -5.95 -1.71 -5.66
N VAL A 90 -6.09 -2.67 -6.57
CA VAL A 90 -7.26 -2.77 -7.47
C VAL A 90 -8.54 -3.07 -6.68
N ARG A 91 -8.48 -3.95 -5.67
CA ARG A 91 -9.60 -4.19 -4.77
C ARG A 91 -9.99 -2.91 -4.04
N ILE A 92 -9.02 -2.19 -3.48
CA ILE A 92 -9.25 -0.93 -2.75
C ILE A 92 -9.90 0.12 -3.66
N SER A 93 -9.45 0.27 -4.91
CA SER A 93 -10.01 1.27 -5.83
C SER A 93 -11.47 1.02 -6.19
N ARG A 94 -11.95 -0.23 -6.07
CA ARG A 94 -13.31 -0.65 -6.41
C ARG A 94 -14.22 -0.75 -5.19
N GLU A 95 -13.72 -1.31 -4.10
CA GLU A 95 -14.52 -1.85 -2.99
C GLU A 95 -14.28 -1.13 -1.66
N CYS A 96 -13.27 -0.27 -1.55
CA CYS A 96 -13.00 0.41 -0.28
C CYS A 96 -14.19 1.30 0.11
N SER A 97 -14.70 1.09 1.33
CA SER A 97 -15.85 1.83 1.88
C SER A 97 -15.54 3.29 2.23
N ARG A 98 -14.27 3.71 2.10
CA ARG A 98 -13.80 5.05 2.43
C ARG A 98 -13.41 5.75 1.13
N ASP A 99 -14.24 6.71 0.70
CA ASP A 99 -14.11 7.33 -0.62
C ASP A 99 -12.79 8.08 -0.83
N ASP A 100 -12.21 8.64 0.22
CA ASP A 100 -10.89 9.28 0.17
C ASP A 100 -9.79 8.28 -0.17
N ILE A 101 -9.80 7.11 0.48
CA ILE A 101 -8.84 6.02 0.23
C ILE A 101 -9.08 5.39 -1.14
N LYS A 102 -10.34 5.13 -1.49
CA LYS A 102 -10.75 4.59 -2.79
C LYS A 102 -10.24 5.48 -3.93
N THR A 103 -10.48 6.78 -3.82
CA THR A 103 -10.02 7.80 -4.79
C THR A 103 -8.50 7.84 -4.84
N LEU A 104 -7.83 7.76 -3.70
CA LEU A 104 -6.37 7.73 -3.66
C LEU A 104 -5.80 6.50 -4.39
N ALA A 105 -6.34 5.30 -4.15
CA ALA A 105 -5.93 4.09 -4.83
C ALA A 105 -6.11 4.19 -6.35
N HIS A 106 -7.27 4.68 -6.79
CA HIS A 106 -7.56 4.89 -8.21
C HIS A 106 -6.55 5.84 -8.86
N ARG A 107 -6.27 6.99 -8.23
CA ARG A 107 -5.24 7.94 -8.71
C ARG A 107 -3.85 7.33 -8.76
N THR A 108 -3.47 6.58 -7.74
CA THR A 108 -2.14 5.94 -7.67
C THR A 108 -1.94 4.89 -8.76
N LEU A 109 -2.97 4.08 -9.04
CA LEU A 109 -2.94 3.11 -10.15
C LEU A 109 -2.87 3.83 -11.50
N ALA A 110 -3.59 4.94 -11.65
CA ALA A 110 -3.55 5.76 -12.86
C ALA A 110 -2.21 6.51 -13.04
N SER A 111 -1.47 6.83 -11.97
CA SER A 111 -0.23 7.61 -12.08
C SER A 111 1.04 6.78 -12.29
N SER A 112 1.01 5.47 -12.02
CA SER A 112 2.19 4.60 -12.11
C SER A 112 2.25 3.83 -13.44
N PRO A 113 3.26 4.07 -14.30
CA PRO A 113 3.44 3.31 -15.53
C PRO A 113 3.61 1.81 -15.30
N ALA A 114 4.33 1.40 -14.23
CA ALA A 114 4.50 -0.01 -13.90
C ALA A 114 3.18 -0.69 -13.54
N PHE A 115 2.33 -0.06 -12.70
CA PHE A 115 1.02 -0.63 -12.38
C PHE A 115 0.11 -0.67 -13.62
N GLN A 116 0.08 0.38 -14.43
CA GLN A 116 -0.72 0.36 -15.68
C GLN A 116 -0.27 -0.74 -16.65
N ALA A 117 1.04 -0.94 -16.82
CA ALA A 117 1.57 -1.99 -17.70
C ALA A 117 1.16 -3.38 -17.20
N GLU A 118 1.29 -3.62 -15.89
CA GLU A 118 0.93 -4.90 -15.29
C GLU A 118 -0.58 -5.15 -15.30
N MET A 119 -1.39 -4.13 -15.01
CA MET A 119 -2.84 -4.23 -15.12
C MET A 119 -3.30 -4.56 -16.53
N ARG A 120 -2.71 -3.95 -17.57
CA ARG A 120 -2.98 -4.32 -18.97
C ARG A 120 -2.60 -5.77 -19.26
N ARG A 121 -1.45 -6.22 -18.77
CA ARG A 121 -0.99 -7.61 -18.91
C ARG A 121 -1.97 -8.60 -18.26
N LEU A 122 -2.51 -8.24 -17.10
CA LEU A 122 -3.44 -9.06 -16.31
C LEU A 122 -4.93 -8.84 -16.67
N ARG A 123 -5.25 -7.90 -17.57
CA ARG A 123 -6.62 -7.49 -17.93
C ARG A 123 -7.44 -7.00 -16.72
N LEU A 124 -6.80 -6.23 -15.83
CA LEU A 124 -7.43 -5.59 -14.69
C LEU A 124 -7.85 -4.16 -15.04
N SER A 125 -8.94 -3.69 -14.42
CA SER A 125 -9.41 -2.30 -14.44
C SER A 125 -9.47 -1.77 -13.00
N HIS A 126 -9.38 -0.46 -12.77
CA HIS A 126 -9.41 0.14 -11.44
C HIS A 126 -10.55 1.12 -11.28
#